data_AF-A0A1J7H391-F1
#
_entry.id   AF-A0A1J7H391-F1
#
_cell.length_a   1.000
_cell.length_b   1.000
_cell.length_c   1.000
_cell.angle_alpha   90.00
_cell.angle_beta   90.00
_cell.angle_gamma   90.00
#
_symmetry.space_group_name_H-M   'P 1'
#
loop_
_entity.id
_entity.type
_entity.pdbx_description
1 polymer ?
#
loop_
_entity_poly.entity_id
_entity_poly.type
_entity_poly.pdbx_seq_one_letter_code
_entity_poly.pdbx_strand_id
1 'polypeptide(L)'
;MAAFWTPHLVRSKQSDLNGPGQTGLFNLYLDEPDEKWITQIEDFDYVILNGGHWFTRSMVFYEEQKIVGCHYCLLENVPDLTMYYGYRKAFRTAFKAINRLKNFKGITYLRTFAPSHFENGMWNQGGNCIRTKPFRSNETQLEGLNLEYYMIQLEEFKIAEKEARKKGLKYRLLDTTQATLLRPDGHPSRYGHWPKENVTLYNDCVHWCLPGPIDTWSDFLLEMLKMEGVRSAQERLRLDQD
;
A
#
# COMPACT_ATOMS: atom_id res chain seq x y z
N MET A 1 -6.10 -18.44 1.80
CA MET A 1 -5.45 -17.12 1.94
C MET A 1 -4.08 -17.23 1.31
N ALA A 2 -3.69 -16.30 0.45
CA ALA A 2 -2.37 -16.23 -0.16
C ALA A 2 -1.81 -14.82 0.01
N ALA A 3 -0.48 -14.69 0.09
CA ALA A 3 0.21 -13.41 0.17
C ALA A 3 1.22 -13.32 -0.98
N PHE A 4 1.09 -12.30 -1.81
CA PHE A 4 2.01 -12.02 -2.91
C PHE A 4 2.92 -10.86 -2.53
N TRP A 5 4.21 -11.15 -2.31
CA TRP A 5 5.18 -10.10 -2.00
C TRP A 5 5.54 -9.28 -3.25
N THR A 6 4.85 -8.14 -3.40
CA THR A 6 5.07 -7.16 -4.46
C THR A 6 5.06 -5.73 -3.87
N PRO A 7 6.20 -5.24 -3.33
CA PRO A 7 6.23 -3.99 -2.55
C PRO A 7 5.78 -2.75 -3.34
N HIS A 8 5.83 -2.81 -4.67
CA HIS A 8 5.47 -1.72 -5.58
C HIS A 8 4.24 -2.03 -6.46
N LEU A 9 3.58 -3.18 -6.32
CA LEU A 9 2.45 -3.68 -7.15
C LEU A 9 2.76 -3.92 -8.64
N VAL A 10 3.71 -3.18 -9.20
CA VAL A 10 4.23 -3.31 -10.56
C VAL A 10 5.52 -4.12 -10.58
N ARG A 11 5.92 -4.60 -11.76
CA ARG A 11 7.21 -5.27 -11.91
C ARG A 11 8.30 -4.34 -11.39
N SER A 12 9.08 -4.86 -10.45
CA SER A 12 10.16 -4.12 -9.81
C SER A 12 11.39 -5.01 -9.67
N LYS A 13 12.56 -4.39 -9.81
CA LYS A 13 13.85 -5.05 -9.62
C LYS A 13 14.77 -4.15 -8.82
N GLN A 14 15.35 -4.67 -7.76
CA GLN A 14 16.45 -3.99 -7.08
C GLN A 14 17.69 -4.05 -7.99
N SER A 15 18.12 -2.90 -8.48
CA SER A 15 19.26 -2.75 -9.41
C SER A 15 20.57 -2.47 -8.68
N ASP A 16 20.50 -1.85 -7.51
CA ASP A 16 21.63 -1.62 -6.60
C ASP A 16 21.18 -1.93 -5.16
N LEU A 17 22.01 -2.62 -4.39
CA LEU A 17 21.75 -2.96 -2.99
C LEU A 17 21.85 -1.74 -2.07
N ASN A 18 22.77 -0.84 -2.36
CA ASN A 18 23.00 0.36 -1.57
C ASN A 18 22.23 1.53 -2.16
N GLY A 19 22.38 1.78 -3.47
CA GLY A 19 21.81 2.95 -4.12
C GLY A 19 22.21 4.29 -3.46
N PRO A 20 21.70 5.42 -3.96
CA PRO A 20 22.02 6.73 -3.43
C PRO A 20 21.64 6.91 -1.95
N GLY A 21 20.46 6.40 -1.57
CA GLY A 21 19.95 6.50 -0.22
C GLY A 21 20.51 5.49 0.78
N GLN A 22 21.49 4.65 0.41
CA GLN A 22 21.99 3.50 1.21
C GLN A 22 20.90 2.50 1.60
N THR A 23 19.84 2.43 0.78
CA THR A 23 18.62 1.66 1.02
C THR A 23 18.14 0.96 -0.25
N GLY A 24 19.03 0.80 -1.22
CA GLY A 24 18.79 0.21 -2.52
C GLY A 24 18.26 1.19 -3.55
N LEU A 25 18.48 0.84 -4.82
CA LEU A 25 17.88 1.46 -5.99
C LEU A 25 16.93 0.46 -6.66
N PHE A 26 15.70 0.89 -6.92
CA PHE A 26 14.66 0.03 -7.48
C PHE A 26 14.24 0.51 -8.86
N ASN A 27 14.35 -0.35 -9.86
CA ASN A 27 13.78 -0.13 -11.18
C ASN A 27 12.30 -0.54 -11.13
N LEU A 28 11.40 0.42 -11.34
CA LEU A 28 9.95 0.20 -11.38
C LEU A 28 9.48 0.34 -12.83
N TYR A 29 8.82 -0.70 -13.34
CA TYR A 29 8.23 -0.72 -14.68
C TYR A 29 6.76 -0.35 -14.56
N LEU A 30 6.48 0.95 -14.66
CA LEU A 30 5.23 1.58 -14.20
C LEU A 30 4.03 1.26 -15.08
N ASP A 31 4.21 0.63 -16.23
CA ASP A 31 3.19 0.15 -17.16
C ASP A 31 3.01 -1.38 -17.14
N GLU A 32 3.76 -2.08 -16.27
CA GLU A 32 3.77 -3.54 -16.18
C GLU A 32 3.33 -4.01 -14.78
N PRO A 33 2.13 -4.61 -14.61
CA PRO A 33 1.74 -5.21 -13.33
C PRO A 33 2.69 -6.37 -12.97
N ASP A 34 2.95 -6.59 -11.69
CA ASP A 34 3.82 -7.70 -11.26
C ASP A 34 3.15 -9.06 -11.55
N GLU A 35 3.81 -9.87 -12.37
CA GLU A 35 3.36 -11.21 -12.77
C GLU A 35 3.06 -12.12 -11.59
N LYS A 36 3.73 -11.91 -10.44
CA LYS A 36 3.54 -12.71 -9.23
C LYS A 36 2.10 -12.76 -8.74
N TRP A 37 1.35 -11.67 -8.88
CA TRP A 37 -0.04 -11.63 -8.43
C TRP A 37 -1.02 -11.64 -9.59
N ILE A 38 -0.77 -10.90 -10.67
CA ILE A 38 -1.77 -10.71 -11.73
C ILE A 38 -2.16 -12.02 -12.43
N THR A 39 -1.24 -12.99 -12.48
CA THR A 39 -1.47 -14.32 -13.07
C THR A 39 -2.31 -15.26 -12.21
N GLN A 40 -2.55 -14.91 -10.94
CA GLN A 40 -3.17 -15.80 -9.95
C GLN A 40 -4.52 -15.28 -9.44
N ILE A 41 -4.75 -13.96 -9.47
CA ILE A 41 -5.91 -13.36 -8.77
C ILE A 41 -7.28 -13.68 -9.38
N GLU A 42 -7.37 -14.21 -10.62
CA GLU A 42 -8.67 -14.61 -11.21
C GLU A 42 -9.37 -15.70 -10.38
N ASP A 43 -8.62 -16.51 -9.62
CA ASP A 43 -9.13 -17.59 -8.78
C ASP A 43 -9.53 -17.15 -7.36
N PHE A 44 -9.45 -15.84 -7.04
CA PHE A 44 -9.72 -15.32 -5.70
C PHE A 44 -11.06 -14.56 -5.63
N ASP A 45 -11.86 -14.88 -4.61
CA ASP A 45 -13.10 -14.16 -4.30
C ASP A 45 -12.85 -12.72 -3.79
N TYR A 46 -11.71 -12.53 -3.12
CA TYR A 46 -11.33 -11.26 -2.50
C TYR A 46 -9.84 -10.98 -2.75
N VAL A 47 -9.52 -9.79 -3.26
CA VAL A 47 -8.15 -9.33 -3.49
C VAL A 47 -7.95 -8.04 -2.71
N ILE A 48 -6.97 -7.98 -1.81
CA ILE A 48 -6.66 -6.79 -1.03
C ILE A 48 -5.32 -6.23 -1.50
N LEU A 49 -5.34 -5.05 -2.14
CA LEU A 49 -4.15 -4.31 -2.52
C LEU A 49 -3.73 -3.36 -1.40
N ASN A 50 -2.42 -3.30 -1.14
CA ASN A 50 -1.79 -2.29 -0.29
C ASN A 50 -0.38 -1.96 -0.81
N GLY A 51 0.13 -0.79 -0.44
CA GLY A 51 1.46 -0.32 -0.84
C GLY A 51 1.76 1.01 -0.16
N GLY A 52 3.04 1.38 -0.05
CA GLY A 52 3.41 2.58 0.72
C GLY A 52 4.91 2.74 0.93
N HIS A 53 5.42 2.31 2.09
CA HIS A 53 6.78 2.65 2.57
C HIS A 53 7.92 2.35 1.58
N TRP A 54 7.80 1.35 0.70
CA TRP A 54 8.83 1.05 -0.30
C TRP A 54 8.97 2.10 -1.40
N PHE A 55 7.98 2.99 -1.57
CA PHE A 55 8.04 4.10 -2.50
C PHE A 55 8.84 5.30 -1.96
N THR A 56 9.32 5.27 -0.72
CA THR A 56 10.23 6.31 -0.20
C THR A 56 11.71 6.00 -0.47
N ARG A 57 12.02 4.87 -1.12
CA ARG A 57 13.39 4.47 -1.51
C ARG A 57 13.77 5.11 -2.83
N SER A 58 15.07 5.14 -3.15
CA SER A 58 15.54 5.56 -4.47
C SER A 58 14.95 4.65 -5.56
N MET A 59 14.36 5.24 -6.60
CA MET A 59 13.70 4.50 -7.67
C MET A 59 14.06 5.08 -9.04
N VAL A 60 14.13 4.23 -10.06
CA VAL A 60 14.18 4.61 -11.48
C VAL A 60 12.88 4.14 -12.13
N PHE A 61 12.22 5.03 -12.85
CA PHE A 61 10.92 4.77 -13.47
C PHE A 61 11.08 4.42 -14.93
N TYR A 62 10.51 3.28 -15.32
CA TYR A 62 10.46 2.80 -16.68
C TYR A 62 9.02 2.81 -17.19
N GLU A 63 8.81 3.29 -18.42
CA GLU A 63 7.59 3.09 -19.20
C GLU A 63 7.98 2.69 -20.62
N GLU A 64 7.30 1.71 -21.21
CA GLU A 64 7.68 1.13 -22.51
C GLU A 64 9.16 0.72 -22.56
N GLN A 65 9.67 0.19 -21.44
CA GLN A 65 11.08 -0.17 -21.23
C GLN A 65 12.10 0.98 -21.34
N LYS A 66 11.65 2.24 -21.28
CA LYS A 66 12.52 3.42 -21.32
C LYS A 66 12.47 4.18 -20.00
N ILE A 67 13.60 4.73 -19.59
CA ILE A 67 13.66 5.60 -18.40
C ILE A 67 12.86 6.88 -18.70
N VAL A 68 11.84 7.15 -17.89
CA VAL A 68 11.04 8.38 -17.97
C VAL A 68 11.37 9.37 -16.86
N GLY A 69 12.02 8.91 -15.79
CA GLY A 69 12.42 9.72 -14.66
C GLY A 69 12.82 8.86 -13.48
N CYS A 70 12.96 9.48 -12.31
CA CYS A 70 13.36 8.78 -11.11
C CYS A 70 12.88 9.47 -9.83
N HIS A 71 13.19 8.88 -8.68
CA HIS A 71 13.13 9.52 -7.38
C HIS A 71 14.47 9.29 -6.68
N TYR A 72 15.19 10.38 -6.37
CA TYR A 72 16.45 10.36 -5.64
C TYR A 72 17.44 9.30 -6.17
N CYS A 73 17.58 9.21 -7.49
CA CYS A 73 18.43 8.22 -8.15
C CYS A 73 19.86 8.70 -8.42
N LEU A 74 20.09 10.03 -8.39
CA LEU A 74 21.38 10.68 -8.70
C LEU A 74 21.99 10.27 -10.05
N LEU A 75 21.17 9.83 -11.00
CA LEU A 75 21.60 9.53 -12.36
C LEU A 75 21.67 10.83 -13.18
N GLU A 76 22.74 10.99 -13.95
CA GLU A 76 22.88 12.14 -14.85
C GLU A 76 21.80 12.14 -15.93
N ASN A 77 21.27 13.32 -16.25
CA ASN A 77 20.27 13.53 -17.31
C ASN A 77 18.93 12.76 -17.12
N VAL A 78 18.62 12.32 -15.89
CA VAL A 78 17.32 11.71 -15.56
C VAL A 78 16.54 12.65 -14.63
N PRO A 79 15.33 13.11 -15.01
CA PRO A 79 14.56 14.02 -14.16
C PRO A 79 14.04 13.32 -12.90
N ASP A 80 14.10 14.02 -11.75
CA ASP A 80 13.43 13.57 -10.53
C ASP A 80 11.95 13.93 -10.61
N LEU A 81 11.11 12.91 -10.79
CA LEU A 81 9.65 13.00 -10.84
C LEU A 81 9.00 12.81 -9.47
N THR A 82 9.81 12.67 -8.41
CA THR A 82 9.42 12.35 -7.03
C THR A 82 8.82 10.96 -6.86
N MET A 83 8.79 10.48 -5.61
CA MET A 83 8.10 9.24 -5.26
C MET A 83 6.62 9.22 -5.63
N TYR A 84 5.96 10.39 -5.64
CA TYR A 84 4.51 10.49 -5.88
C TYR A 84 4.14 10.08 -7.31
N TYR A 85 5.03 10.34 -8.29
CA TYR A 85 4.83 9.90 -9.66
C TYR A 85 4.79 8.37 -9.76
N GLY A 86 5.81 7.70 -9.22
CA GLY A 86 5.90 6.25 -9.18
C GLY A 86 4.73 5.62 -8.41
N TYR A 87 4.38 6.19 -7.26
CA TYR A 87 3.28 5.73 -6.42
C TYR A 87 1.93 5.79 -7.13
N ARG A 88 1.62 6.93 -7.75
CA ARG A 88 0.39 7.13 -8.52
C ARG A 88 0.29 6.17 -9.70
N LYS A 89 1.37 6.06 -10.49
CA LYS A 89 1.41 5.20 -11.67
C LYS A 89 1.30 3.72 -11.30
N ALA A 90 1.93 3.28 -10.21
CA ALA A 90 1.84 1.90 -9.74
C ALA A 90 0.40 1.49 -9.38
N PHE A 91 -0.31 2.28 -8.58
CA PHE A 91 -1.71 2.03 -8.27
C PHE A 91 -2.60 2.07 -9.51
N ARG A 92 -2.39 3.07 -10.38
CA ARG A 92 -3.10 3.16 -11.67
C ARG A 92 -2.94 1.89 -12.51
N THR A 93 -1.73 1.39 -12.62
CA THR A 93 -1.42 0.20 -13.43
C THR A 93 -1.99 -1.07 -12.80
N ALA A 94 -1.84 -1.24 -11.48
CA ALA A 94 -2.43 -2.36 -10.76
C ALA A 94 -3.95 -2.42 -10.94
N PHE A 95 -4.65 -1.29 -10.73
CA PHE A 95 -6.10 -1.24 -10.91
C PHE A 95 -6.54 -1.43 -12.36
N LYS A 96 -5.83 -0.82 -13.33
CA LYS A 96 -6.11 -1.06 -14.75
C LYS A 96 -5.91 -2.52 -15.15
N ALA A 97 -4.91 -3.18 -14.59
CA ALA A 97 -4.66 -4.60 -14.84
C ALA A 97 -5.82 -5.46 -14.33
N ILE A 98 -6.28 -5.25 -13.10
CA ILE A 98 -7.47 -5.92 -12.55
C ILE A 98 -8.70 -5.67 -13.42
N ASN A 99 -8.96 -4.41 -13.80
CA ASN A 99 -10.09 -4.04 -14.65
C ASN A 99 -10.04 -4.67 -16.06
N ARG A 100 -8.89 -5.19 -16.50
CA ARG A 100 -8.71 -5.85 -17.80
C ARG A 100 -8.89 -7.37 -17.73
N LEU A 101 -8.86 -7.96 -16.54
CA LEU A 101 -9.11 -9.39 -16.35
C LEU A 101 -10.56 -9.73 -16.73
N LYS A 102 -10.74 -10.74 -17.58
CA LYS A 102 -12.06 -11.11 -18.11
C LYS A 102 -12.78 -12.08 -17.19
N ASN A 103 -12.03 -12.94 -16.50
CA ASN A 103 -12.58 -14.01 -15.67
C ASN A 103 -12.59 -13.64 -14.19
N PHE A 104 -11.90 -12.58 -13.77
CA PHE A 104 -12.00 -12.09 -12.39
C PHE A 104 -13.43 -11.69 -12.03
N LYS A 105 -14.01 -12.36 -11.02
CA LYS A 105 -15.35 -12.08 -10.46
C LYS A 105 -15.33 -11.65 -8.99
N GLY A 106 -14.14 -11.62 -8.38
CA GLY A 106 -13.98 -11.25 -6.98
C GLY A 106 -14.20 -9.76 -6.70
N ILE A 107 -14.05 -9.42 -5.42
CA ILE A 107 -14.12 -8.04 -4.93
C ILE A 107 -12.70 -7.53 -4.68
N THR A 108 -12.36 -6.39 -5.27
CA THR A 108 -11.08 -5.72 -5.05
C THR A 108 -11.18 -4.75 -3.90
N TYR A 109 -10.37 -4.95 -2.88
CA TYR A 109 -10.18 -4.04 -1.76
C TYR A 109 -8.90 -3.23 -1.95
N LEU A 110 -8.95 -1.95 -1.64
CA LEU A 110 -7.76 -1.16 -1.34
C LEU A 110 -7.68 -0.96 0.17
N ARG A 111 -6.60 -1.42 0.80
CA ARG A 111 -6.26 -1.03 2.17
C ARG A 111 -5.40 0.23 2.13
N THR A 112 -5.91 1.31 2.72
CA THR A 112 -5.26 2.62 2.65
C THR A 112 -3.94 2.66 3.43
N PHE A 113 -3.11 3.65 3.12
CA PHE A 113 -1.75 3.79 3.65
C PHE A 113 -1.75 3.82 5.19
N ALA A 114 -0.83 3.07 5.80
CA ALA A 114 -0.66 3.03 7.25
C ALA A 114 0.56 3.90 7.62
N PRO A 115 0.39 5.05 8.28
CA PRO A 115 1.52 5.93 8.60
C PRO A 115 2.52 5.29 9.56
N SER A 116 3.79 5.66 9.40
CA SER A 116 4.85 5.41 10.40
C SER A 116 4.90 6.55 11.41
N HIS A 117 5.32 6.27 12.65
CA HIS A 117 5.32 7.27 13.74
C HIS A 117 6.72 7.58 14.29
N PHE A 118 7.65 7.96 13.42
CA PHE A 118 8.96 8.44 13.88
C PHE A 118 8.85 9.84 14.50
N GLU A 119 9.41 9.99 15.69
CA GLU A 119 9.61 11.24 16.41
C GLU A 119 11.10 11.47 16.64
N ASN A 120 11.50 12.74 16.75
CA ASN A 120 12.88 13.17 17.05
C ASN A 120 13.95 12.70 16.07
N GLY A 121 13.57 12.38 14.82
CA GLY A 121 14.50 12.00 13.77
C GLY A 121 13.80 11.22 12.67
N MET A 122 14.49 11.05 11.54
CA MET A 122 14.02 10.14 10.49
C MET A 122 14.34 8.69 10.86
N TRP A 123 13.72 7.78 10.13
CA TRP A 123 13.86 6.33 10.31
C TRP A 123 15.31 5.81 10.27
N ASN A 124 16.21 6.50 9.55
CA ASN A 124 17.64 6.20 9.45
C ASN A 124 18.54 7.25 10.15
N GLN A 125 17.96 8.16 10.92
CA GLN A 125 18.66 9.27 11.58
C GLN A 125 18.27 9.39 13.06
N GLY A 126 18.14 8.24 13.74
CA GLY A 126 17.88 8.20 15.19
C GLY A 126 16.44 8.45 15.62
N GLY A 127 15.49 8.52 14.68
CA GLY A 127 14.06 8.62 14.98
C GLY A 127 13.56 7.42 15.80
N ASN A 128 12.51 7.63 16.59
CA ASN A 128 11.93 6.60 17.46
C ASN A 128 10.41 6.81 17.68
N CYS A 129 9.73 5.81 18.22
CA CYS A 129 8.30 5.77 18.52
C CYS A 129 8.10 5.26 19.94
N ILE A 130 8.38 6.11 20.93
CA ILE A 130 8.38 5.71 22.36
C ILE A 130 7.02 5.88 23.04
N ARG A 131 6.01 6.33 22.31
CA ARG A 131 4.68 6.56 22.87
C ARG A 131 4.08 5.23 23.34
N THR A 132 3.40 5.28 24.49
CA THR A 132 2.74 4.10 25.09
C THR A 132 1.22 4.28 25.17
N LYS A 133 0.69 5.34 24.54
CA LYS A 133 -0.73 5.67 24.49
C LYS A 133 -1.11 6.15 23.09
N PRO A 134 -2.34 5.87 22.64
CA PRO A 134 -2.83 6.38 21.36
C PRO A 134 -2.94 7.90 21.41
N PHE A 135 -2.92 8.53 20.23
CA PHE A 135 -3.33 9.92 20.10
C PHE A 135 -4.83 10.07 20.31
N ARG A 136 -5.23 11.18 20.90
CA ARG A 136 -6.61 11.69 20.80
C ARG A 136 -6.83 12.28 19.41
N SER A 137 -8.10 12.39 19.02
CA SER A 137 -8.48 12.89 17.69
C SER A 137 -8.00 14.31 17.36
N ASN A 138 -7.64 15.10 18.37
CA ASN A 138 -7.15 16.48 18.22
C ASN A 138 -5.64 16.62 18.47
N GLU A 139 -4.91 15.53 18.73
CA GLU A 139 -3.47 15.57 19.01
C GLU A 139 -2.60 15.36 17.77
N THR A 140 -3.21 14.94 16.66
CA THR A 140 -2.53 14.74 15.38
C THR A 140 -3.51 14.92 14.23
N GLN A 141 -2.97 15.19 13.05
CA GLN A 141 -3.71 15.31 11.81
C GLN A 141 -2.92 14.66 10.67
N LEU A 142 -3.63 14.20 9.64
CA LEU A 142 -3.00 13.61 8.47
C LEU A 142 -2.39 14.73 7.61
N GLU A 143 -1.06 14.73 7.46
CA GLU A 143 -0.33 15.77 6.74
C GLU A 143 0.91 15.24 6.00
N GLY A 144 1.51 16.10 5.19
CA GLY A 144 2.75 15.82 4.44
C GLY A 144 2.64 14.56 3.56
N LEU A 145 3.68 13.72 3.60
CA LEU A 145 3.75 12.47 2.84
C LEU A 145 2.53 11.57 3.09
N ASN A 146 2.09 11.46 4.34
CA ASN A 146 0.98 10.58 4.70
C ASN A 146 -0.32 11.03 4.02
N LEU A 147 -0.59 12.33 4.00
CA LEU A 147 -1.74 12.90 3.31
C LEU A 147 -1.65 12.72 1.79
N GLU A 148 -0.49 13.02 1.19
CA GLU A 148 -0.29 12.87 -0.25
C GLU A 148 -0.48 11.41 -0.71
N TYR A 149 0.07 10.44 0.02
CA TYR A 149 -0.10 9.01 -0.29
C TYR A 149 -1.55 8.58 -0.15
N TYR A 150 -2.23 9.02 0.91
CA TYR A 150 -3.64 8.75 1.09
C TYR A 150 -4.49 9.32 -0.05
N MET A 151 -4.27 10.57 -0.43
CA MET A 151 -5.01 11.23 -1.51
C MET A 151 -4.76 10.58 -2.87
N ILE A 152 -3.52 10.24 -3.21
CA ILE A 152 -3.19 9.51 -4.45
C ILE A 152 -3.94 8.17 -4.50
N GLN A 153 -3.93 7.42 -3.40
CA GLN A 153 -4.64 6.14 -3.30
C GLN A 153 -6.14 6.31 -3.53
N LEU A 154 -6.77 7.30 -2.88
CA LEU A 154 -8.20 7.57 -3.04
C LEU A 154 -8.56 8.00 -4.46
N GLU A 155 -7.73 8.82 -5.10
CA GLU A 155 -7.96 9.29 -6.45
C GLU A 155 -7.91 8.14 -7.46
N GLU A 156 -6.83 7.35 -7.45
CA GLU A 156 -6.69 6.23 -8.38
C GLU A 156 -7.72 5.13 -8.10
N PHE A 157 -8.09 4.92 -6.83
CA PHE A 157 -9.19 4.01 -6.45
C PHE A 157 -10.53 4.48 -7.03
N LYS A 158 -10.90 5.76 -6.87
CA LYS A 158 -12.17 6.30 -7.39
C LYS A 158 -12.25 6.22 -8.92
N ILE A 159 -11.13 6.48 -9.60
CA ILE A 159 -11.04 6.33 -11.06
C ILE A 159 -11.27 4.86 -11.44
N ALA A 160 -10.56 3.94 -10.78
CA ALA A 160 -10.65 2.51 -11.04
C ALA A 160 -12.04 1.94 -10.76
N GLU A 161 -12.66 2.28 -9.62
CA GLU A 161 -13.99 1.85 -9.22
C GLU A 161 -15.05 2.31 -10.25
N LYS A 162 -14.97 3.56 -10.71
CA LYS A 162 -15.88 4.09 -11.73
C LYS A 162 -15.79 3.32 -13.04
N GLU A 163 -14.59 2.89 -13.43
CA GLU A 163 -14.38 2.04 -14.62
C GLU A 163 -14.85 0.60 -14.39
N ALA A 164 -14.53 0.03 -13.22
CA ALA A 164 -14.92 -1.31 -12.80
C ALA A 164 -16.44 -1.51 -12.80
N ARG A 165 -17.18 -0.52 -12.28
CA ARG A 165 -18.65 -0.57 -12.21
C ARG A 165 -19.28 -0.75 -13.59
N LYS A 166 -18.70 -0.16 -14.65
CA LYS A 166 -19.18 -0.34 -16.04
C LYS A 166 -18.99 -1.77 -16.56
N LYS A 167 -18.11 -2.54 -15.92
CA LYS A 167 -17.78 -3.94 -16.23
C LYS A 167 -18.40 -4.94 -15.24
N GLY A 168 -19.19 -4.46 -14.28
CA GLY A 168 -19.77 -5.29 -13.21
C GLY A 168 -18.78 -5.73 -12.13
N LEU A 169 -17.57 -5.17 -12.10
CA LEU A 169 -16.57 -5.45 -11.05
C LEU A 169 -16.88 -4.67 -9.78
N LYS A 170 -16.59 -5.27 -8.62
CA LYS A 170 -16.86 -4.70 -7.29
C LYS A 170 -15.55 -4.24 -6.64
N TYR A 171 -15.55 -3.00 -6.15
CA TYR A 171 -14.43 -2.39 -5.43
C TYR A 171 -14.87 -1.95 -4.03
N ARG A 172 -13.97 -2.04 -3.04
CA ARG A 172 -14.21 -1.60 -1.67
C ARG A 172 -12.97 -0.90 -1.11
N LEU A 173 -13.20 0.14 -0.32
CA LEU A 173 -12.14 0.84 0.38
C LEU A 173 -12.10 0.32 1.82
N LEU A 174 -11.02 -0.38 2.18
CA LEU A 174 -10.69 -0.70 3.57
C LEU A 174 -9.87 0.47 4.12
N ASP A 175 -10.57 1.52 4.56
CA ASP A 175 -9.92 2.76 5.00
C ASP A 175 -9.39 2.64 6.44
N THR A 176 -8.08 2.44 6.54
CA THR A 176 -7.38 2.23 7.81
C THR A 176 -6.50 3.42 8.22
N THR A 177 -6.25 4.37 7.31
CA THR A 177 -5.24 5.44 7.51
C THR A 177 -5.48 6.21 8.80
N GLN A 178 -6.68 6.77 8.99
CA GLN A 178 -6.98 7.56 10.19
C GLN A 178 -6.92 6.72 11.47
N ALA A 179 -7.43 5.49 11.44
CA ALA A 179 -7.39 4.59 12.59
C ALA A 179 -5.95 4.28 13.00
N THR A 180 -5.05 4.07 12.04
CA THR A 180 -3.63 3.79 12.30
C THR A 180 -2.83 5.03 12.67
N LEU A 181 -3.16 6.19 12.13
CA LEU A 181 -2.54 7.48 12.48
C LEU A 181 -2.66 7.78 13.98
N LEU A 182 -3.75 7.34 14.61
CA LEU A 182 -3.98 7.57 16.03
C LEU A 182 -3.24 6.57 16.94
N ARG A 183 -2.44 5.65 16.39
CA ARG A 183 -1.88 4.52 17.13
C ARG A 183 -0.34 4.48 17.14
N PRO A 184 0.35 5.57 17.52
CA PRO A 184 1.81 5.55 17.65
C PRO A 184 2.29 4.56 18.72
N ASP A 185 1.41 4.14 19.63
CA ASP A 185 1.64 3.15 20.67
C ASP A 185 1.73 1.71 20.17
N GLY A 186 1.40 1.47 18.90
CA GLY A 186 1.33 0.14 18.30
C GLY A 186 2.64 -0.41 17.74
N HIS A 187 3.68 0.41 17.68
CA HIS A 187 4.94 0.05 17.04
C HIS A 187 5.86 -0.72 17.98
N PRO A 188 6.65 -1.68 17.47
CA PRO A 188 7.59 -2.43 18.28
C PRO A 188 8.81 -1.61 18.72
N SER A 189 9.11 -0.48 18.05
CA SER A 189 10.29 0.35 18.35
C SER A 189 11.55 -0.54 18.34
N ARG A 190 12.38 -0.49 19.38
CA ARG A 190 13.58 -1.33 19.54
C ARG A 190 13.32 -2.84 19.66
N TYR A 191 12.06 -3.26 19.83
CA TYR A 191 11.68 -4.67 20.00
C TYR A 191 11.27 -5.34 18.68
N GLY A 192 11.40 -4.65 17.54
CA GLY A 192 11.09 -5.21 16.22
C GLY A 192 12.15 -6.18 15.67
N HIS A 193 13.32 -6.22 16.33
CA HIS A 193 14.50 -6.95 15.90
C HIS A 193 15.09 -7.76 17.05
N TRP A 194 15.91 -8.76 16.72
CA TRP A 194 16.63 -9.49 17.76
C TRP A 194 17.66 -8.57 18.43
N PRO A 195 17.94 -8.72 19.75
CA PRO A 195 18.81 -7.78 20.49
C PRO A 195 20.24 -7.61 19.94
N LYS A 196 20.72 -8.53 19.10
CA LYS A 196 22.06 -8.52 18.49
C LYS A 196 22.04 -8.34 16.98
N GLU A 197 20.87 -8.07 16.40
CA GLU A 197 20.73 -7.91 14.96
C GLU A 197 21.26 -6.54 14.53
N ASN A 198 22.16 -6.53 13.54
CA ASN A 198 22.67 -5.29 12.98
C ASN A 198 21.77 -4.88 11.80
N VAL A 199 20.83 -3.97 12.05
CA VAL A 199 19.84 -3.50 11.07
C VAL A 199 19.88 -1.99 10.91
N THR A 200 19.65 -1.50 9.69
CA THR A 200 19.58 -0.06 9.40
C THR A 200 18.37 0.59 10.10
N LEU A 201 17.24 -0.12 10.17
CA LEU A 201 16.05 0.30 10.89
C LEU A 201 16.11 -0.20 12.33
N TYR A 202 16.90 0.44 13.20
CA TYR A 202 17.04 -0.04 14.57
C TYR A 202 15.74 0.15 15.40
N ASN A 203 15.12 1.33 15.32
CA ASN A 203 13.80 1.56 15.90
C ASN A 203 12.75 1.33 14.83
N ASP A 204 11.99 0.25 14.95
CA ASP A 204 10.94 -0.05 13.99
C ASP A 204 9.64 0.67 14.35
N CYS A 205 9.41 1.77 13.64
CA CYS A 205 8.19 2.59 13.73
C CYS A 205 7.35 2.50 12.45
N VAL A 206 7.53 1.42 11.69
CA VAL A 206 6.82 1.16 10.42
C VAL A 206 5.93 -0.07 10.58
N HIS A 207 6.45 -1.14 11.18
CA HIS A 207 5.69 -2.36 11.47
C HIS A 207 4.95 -2.26 12.80
N TRP A 208 4.15 -3.28 13.11
CA TRP A 208 3.19 -3.25 14.21
C TRP A 208 3.38 -4.46 15.11
N CYS A 209 3.22 -4.26 16.42
CA CYS A 209 3.13 -5.36 17.37
C CYS A 209 1.91 -6.25 17.09
N LEU A 210 2.05 -7.54 17.39
CA LEU A 210 0.96 -8.52 17.41
C LEU A 210 0.93 -9.24 18.77
N PRO A 211 -0.23 -9.29 19.47
CA PRO A 211 -1.47 -8.57 19.17
C PRO A 211 -1.29 -7.04 19.29
N GLY A 212 -2.17 -6.26 18.65
CA GLY A 212 -1.99 -4.81 18.59
C GLY A 212 -3.07 -4.05 17.82
N PRO A 213 -2.87 -2.75 17.54
CA PRO A 213 -3.84 -1.93 16.80
C PRO A 213 -4.20 -2.48 15.42
N ILE A 214 -3.31 -3.30 14.86
CA ILE A 214 -3.47 -3.92 13.55
C ILE A 214 -4.59 -4.95 13.52
N ASP A 215 -4.97 -5.50 14.68
CA ASP A 215 -6.08 -6.44 14.79
C ASP A 215 -7.40 -5.77 14.34
N THR A 216 -7.52 -4.45 14.50
CA THR A 216 -8.65 -3.66 14.00
C THR A 216 -8.78 -3.71 12.46
N TRP A 217 -7.70 -3.95 11.71
CA TRP A 217 -7.81 -4.17 10.25
C TRP A 217 -8.58 -5.44 9.94
N SER A 218 -8.33 -6.50 10.72
CA SER A 218 -9.04 -7.78 10.59
C SER A 218 -10.50 -7.63 11.01
N ASP A 219 -10.80 -6.85 12.06
CA ASP A 219 -12.18 -6.56 12.47
C ASP A 219 -12.95 -5.82 11.37
N PHE A 220 -12.36 -4.76 10.80
CA PHE A 220 -12.97 -4.01 9.70
C PHE A 220 -13.20 -4.91 8.48
N LEU A 221 -12.18 -5.69 8.09
CA LEU A 221 -12.31 -6.61 6.97
C LEU A 221 -13.41 -7.64 7.21
N LEU A 222 -13.44 -8.27 8.39
CA LEU A 222 -14.46 -9.25 8.74
C LEU A 222 -15.86 -8.66 8.63
N GLU A 223 -16.07 -7.45 9.15
CA GLU A 223 -17.36 -6.79 9.08
C GLU A 223 -17.74 -6.43 7.64
N MET A 224 -16.80 -5.92 6.84
CA MET A 224 -17.03 -5.66 5.42
C MET A 224 -17.40 -6.93 4.65
N LEU A 225 -16.75 -8.06 4.94
CA LEU A 225 -17.06 -9.36 4.31
C LEU A 225 -18.46 -9.85 4.70
N LYS A 226 -18.86 -9.71 5.97
CA LYS A 226 -20.24 -10.01 6.41
C LYS A 226 -21.26 -9.15 5.67
N MET A 227 -21.00 -7.85 5.53
CA MET A 227 -21.86 -6.94 4.78
C MET A 227 -21.99 -7.34 3.31
N GLU A 228 -20.91 -7.78 2.66
CA GLU A 228 -20.98 -8.31 1.29
C GLU A 228 -21.80 -9.60 1.21
N GLY A 229 -21.67 -10.50 2.19
CA GLY A 229 -22.48 -11.72 2.27
C GLY A 229 -23.99 -11.41 2.34
N VAL A 230 -24.38 -10.41 3.14
CA VAL A 230 -25.77 -9.95 3.24
C VAL A 230 -26.24 -9.34 1.92
N ARG A 231 -25.42 -8.49 1.27
CA ARG A 231 -25.75 -7.88 -0.03
C ARG A 231 -25.99 -8.94 -1.11
N SER A 232 -25.11 -9.94 -1.19
CA SER A 232 -25.25 -11.03 -2.16
C SER A 232 -26.48 -11.91 -1.88
N ALA A 233 -26.85 -12.13 -0.61
CA ALA A 233 -28.08 -12.84 -0.27
C ALA A 233 -29.34 -12.06 -0.72
N GLN A 234 -29.35 -10.74 -0.51
CA GLN A 234 -30.45 -9.87 -0.94
C GLN A 234 -30.55 -9.76 -2.47
N GLU A 235 -29.43 -9.70 -3.18
CA GLU A 235 -29.38 -9.71 -4.65
C GLU A 235 -30.00 -11.00 -5.21
N ARG A 236 -29.68 -12.18 -4.63
CA ARG A 236 -30.28 -13.46 -5.03
C ARG A 236 -31.79 -13.51 -4.79
N LEU A 237 -32.25 -13.08 -3.62
CA LEU A 237 -33.68 -13.06 -3.30
C LEU A 237 -34.50 -12.17 -4.23
N ARG A 238 -33.93 -11.08 -4.76
CA ARG A 238 -34.60 -10.23 -5.75
C ARG A 238 -34.68 -10.90 -7.12
N LEU A 239 -33.62 -11.59 -7.53
CA LEU A 239 -33.60 -12.33 -8.80
C LEU A 239 -34.57 -13.53 -8.81
N ASP A 240 -34.84 -14.14 -7.65
CA ASP A 240 -35.80 -15.25 -7.53
C ASP A 240 -37.27 -14.78 -7.53
N GLN A 241 -37.52 -13.46 -7.48
CA GLN A 241 -38.86 -12.86 -7.44
C GLN A 241 -39.32 -12.26 -8.79
N ASP A 242 -38.41 -12.15 -9.76
CA ASP A 242 -38.65 -11.64 -11.13
C ASP A 242 -38.70 -12.81 -12.14
#